data_AF-A0A7C1NW20-F1
#
_entry.id   AF-A0A7C1NW20-F1
#
_cell.length_a   1.000
_cell.length_b   1.000
_cell.length_c   1.000
_cell.angle_alpha   90.00
_cell.angle_beta   90.00
_cell.angle_gamma   90.00
#
_symmetry.space_group_name_H-M   'P 1'
#
loop_
_entity.id
_entity.type
_entity.pdbx_description
1 polymer ?
#
loop_
_entity_poly.entity_id
_entity_poly.type
_entity_poly.pdbx_seq_one_letter_code
_entity_poly.pdbx_strand_id
1 'polypeptide(L)'
;MFTPVCPAACQFSKTVYTDRIWAVTGSIMLKTSAAGPVSDNKLILRPLIGLMSDQPPEEIERHVVREIEKHRRLRNDAVMLEAKLDAAADSESEREASQDYIQAMIAVHAQQTVVSTLLDILGYIPDMPRSKGH
;
A
#
# COMPACT_ATOMS: atom_id res chain seq x y z
N MET A 1 -23.75 26.89 13.19
CA MET A 1 -23.36 26.18 11.95
C MET A 1 -21.84 26.21 11.90
N PHE A 2 -21.18 25.15 12.38
CA PHE A 2 -19.73 25.04 12.34
C PHE A 2 -19.37 24.06 11.21
N THR A 3 -18.91 24.60 10.09
CA THR A 3 -18.18 23.82 9.08
C THR A 3 -16.71 23.77 9.50
N PRO A 4 -16.08 22.59 9.65
CA PRO A 4 -14.63 22.54 9.68
C PRO A 4 -14.14 22.50 8.23
N VAL A 5 -13.71 23.66 7.74
CA VAL A 5 -12.88 23.75 6.54
C VAL A 5 -11.54 23.09 6.87
N CYS A 6 -11.34 21.86 6.40
CA CYS A 6 -10.04 21.21 6.46
C CYS A 6 -9.01 22.03 5.67
N PRO A 7 -7.86 22.41 6.26
CA PRO A 7 -6.85 23.18 5.57
C PRO A 7 -6.15 22.34 4.49
N ALA A 8 -5.93 22.94 3.32
CA ALA A 8 -5.37 22.33 2.11
C ALA A 8 -4.00 21.60 2.32
N ALA A 9 -3.27 21.90 3.39
CA ALA A 9 -2.05 21.19 3.77
C ALA A 9 -2.29 19.70 4.08
N CYS A 10 -3.48 19.33 4.59
CA CYS A 10 -3.84 17.96 4.94
C CYS A 10 -4.18 17.10 3.69
N GLN A 11 -4.53 17.75 2.58
CA GLN A 11 -4.72 17.08 1.29
C GLN A 11 -3.39 16.85 0.58
N PHE A 12 -2.43 17.78 0.69
CA PHE A 12 -1.12 17.65 0.04
C PHE A 12 -0.29 16.47 0.58
N SER A 13 -0.37 16.17 1.89
CA SER A 13 0.30 15.00 2.48
C SER A 13 -0.31 13.69 2.01
N LYS A 14 -1.65 13.63 1.88
CA LYS A 14 -2.36 12.46 1.33
C LYS A 14 -1.91 12.17 -0.09
N THR A 15 -1.89 13.18 -0.96
CA THR A 15 -1.46 13.02 -2.34
C THR A 15 -0.03 12.52 -2.40
N VAL A 16 0.94 13.14 -1.70
CA VAL A 16 2.36 12.73 -1.78
C VAL A 16 2.61 11.33 -1.22
N TYR A 17 1.89 10.90 -0.19
CA TYR A 17 2.04 9.56 0.36
C TYR A 17 1.43 8.49 -0.54
N THR A 18 0.22 8.72 -1.06
CA THR A 18 -0.39 7.80 -2.02
C THR A 18 0.38 7.78 -3.34
N ASP A 19 0.94 8.92 -3.76
CA ASP A 19 1.73 9.07 -4.98
C ASP A 19 3.11 8.42 -4.83
N ARG A 20 3.77 8.51 -3.66
CA ARG A 20 5.02 7.75 -3.40
C ARG A 20 4.81 6.25 -3.24
N ILE A 21 3.65 5.81 -2.74
CA ILE A 21 3.32 4.38 -2.75
C ILE A 21 3.01 3.92 -4.19
N TRP A 22 2.32 4.74 -4.99
CA TRP A 22 1.96 4.44 -6.38
C TRP A 22 3.15 4.52 -7.35
N ALA A 23 4.10 5.43 -7.12
CA ALA A 23 5.23 5.70 -8.02
C ALA A 23 6.20 4.52 -8.16
N VAL A 24 6.26 3.63 -7.16
CA VAL A 24 7.09 2.41 -7.26
C VAL A 24 6.35 1.27 -7.96
N THR A 25 5.06 1.09 -7.70
CA THR A 25 4.31 -0.05 -8.27
C THR A 25 3.78 0.23 -9.68
N GLY A 26 3.57 1.49 -10.04
CA GLY A 26 3.09 1.88 -11.37
C GLY A 26 4.06 1.54 -12.50
N SER A 27 5.37 1.50 -12.22
CA SER A 27 6.38 1.10 -13.21
C SER A 27 6.47 -0.42 -13.41
N ILE A 28 6.07 -1.23 -12.43
CA ILE A 28 6.29 -2.68 -12.46
C ILE A 28 5.10 -3.44 -13.06
N MET A 29 3.89 -2.88 -12.97
CA MET A 29 2.68 -3.51 -13.53
C MET A 29 2.59 -3.42 -15.07
N LEU A 30 3.42 -2.61 -15.73
CA LEU A 30 3.31 -2.30 -17.16
C LEU A 30 4.42 -2.93 -18.01
N LYS A 31 4.73 -4.21 -17.78
CA LYS A 31 5.51 -5.02 -18.73
C LYS A 31 4.74 -6.24 -19.21
N THR A 32 3.45 -6.08 -19.49
CA THR A 32 2.70 -7.03 -20.33
C THR A 32 1.79 -6.28 -21.30
N SER A 33 2.07 -6.50 -22.59
CA SER A 33 1.40 -5.97 -23.76
C SER A 33 -0.10 -6.28 -23.80
N ALA A 34 -0.88 -5.31 -24.28
CA ALA A 34 -2.25 -5.43 -24.82
C ALA A 34 -3.39 -5.79 -23.85
N ALA A 35 -3.88 -4.79 -23.09
CA ALA A 35 -5.28 -4.74 -22.65
C ALA A 35 -5.69 -3.28 -22.42
N GLY A 36 -6.93 -2.92 -22.79
CA GLY A 36 -7.46 -1.55 -22.71
C GLY A 36 -7.48 -0.97 -21.29
N PRO A 37 -7.90 0.30 -21.13
CA PRO A 37 -7.83 1.00 -19.84
C PRO A 37 -8.65 0.25 -18.78
N VAL A 38 -7.96 -0.40 -17.85
CA VAL A 38 -8.57 -0.89 -16.61
C VAL A 38 -8.98 0.35 -15.85
N SER A 39 -10.27 0.63 -15.76
CA SER A 39 -10.80 1.81 -15.07
C SER A 39 -10.27 1.84 -13.65
N ASP A 40 -9.76 3.00 -13.23
CA ASP A 40 -9.11 3.29 -11.94
C ASP A 40 -10.11 3.30 -10.77
N ASN A 41 -10.89 2.24 -10.65
CA ASN A 41 -11.87 2.07 -9.59
C ASN A 41 -11.12 1.70 -8.32
N LYS A 42 -10.90 2.69 -7.45
CA LYS A 42 -10.39 2.49 -6.11
C LYS A 42 -11.23 1.42 -5.40
N LEU A 43 -10.61 0.27 -5.11
CA LEU A 43 -11.23 -0.78 -4.32
C LEU A 43 -11.34 -0.29 -2.87
N ILE A 44 -12.57 -0.19 -2.36
CA ILE A 44 -12.86 0.19 -0.98
C ILE A 44 -13.45 -1.02 -0.26
N LEU A 45 -12.83 -1.41 0.87
CA LEU A 45 -13.27 -2.55 1.66
C LEU A 45 -14.41 -2.14 2.61
N ARG A 46 -15.66 -2.24 2.15
CA ARG A 46 -16.85 -1.96 2.98
C ARG A 46 -16.90 -2.71 4.33
N PRO A 47 -16.50 -3.99 4.43
CA PRO A 47 -16.45 -4.68 5.73
C PRO A 47 -15.50 -4.01 6.72
N LEU A 48 -14.38 -3.46 6.24
CA LEU A 48 -13.40 -2.77 7.08
C LEU A 48 -13.97 -1.44 7.61
N ILE A 49 -14.75 -0.73 6.80
CA ILE A 49 -15.48 0.47 7.24
C ILE A 49 -16.41 0.11 8.40
N GLY A 50 -17.18 -0.96 8.26
CA GLY A 50 -18.08 -1.43 9.32
C GLY A 50 -17.34 -1.75 10.62
N LEU A 51 -16.23 -2.50 10.54
CA LEU A 51 -15.42 -2.85 11.71
C LEU A 51 -14.77 -1.64 12.40
N MET A 52 -14.39 -0.61 11.64
CA MET A 52 -13.69 0.56 12.19
C MET A 52 -14.65 1.66 12.66
N SER A 53 -15.92 1.65 12.21
CA SER A 53 -16.90 2.71 12.55
C SER A 53 -17.22 2.79 14.05
N ASP A 54 -17.10 1.67 14.76
CA ASP A 54 -17.39 1.58 16.20
C ASP A 54 -16.14 1.77 17.09
N GLN A 55 -14.97 2.02 16.50
CA GLN A 55 -13.71 2.16 17.23
C GLN A 55 -13.39 3.64 17.51
N PRO A 56 -12.74 3.96 18.64
CA PRO A 56 -12.29 5.33 18.89
C PRO A 56 -11.17 5.71 17.92
N PRO A 57 -11.01 7.00 17.58
CA PRO A 57 -10.02 7.46 16.59
C PRO A 57 -8.58 7.03 16.87
N GLU A 58 -8.17 7.01 18.15
CA GLU A 58 -6.84 6.58 18.60
C GLU A 58 -6.55 5.10 18.28
N GLU A 59 -7.59 4.26 18.34
CA GLU A 59 -7.50 2.84 18.00
C GLU A 59 -7.35 2.65 16.49
N ILE A 60 -8.15 3.37 15.71
CA ILE A 60 -8.07 3.38 14.24
C ILE A 60 -6.67 3.83 13.81
N GLU A 61 -6.14 4.89 14.41
CA GLU A 61 -4.79 5.39 14.14
C GLU A 61 -3.72 4.32 14.42
N ARG A 62 -3.80 3.63 15.56
CA ARG A 62 -2.88 2.53 15.89
C ARG A 62 -2.97 1.37 14.89
N HIS A 63 -4.14 1.08 14.35
CA HIS A 63 -4.30 0.12 13.27
C HIS A 63 -3.64 0.62 11.98
N VAL A 64 -3.89 1.86 11.59
CA VAL A 64 -3.32 2.47 10.38
C VAL A 64 -1.79 2.42 10.42
N VAL A 65 -1.16 2.83 11.52
CA VAL A 65 0.31 2.79 11.68
C VAL A 65 0.84 1.36 11.49
N ARG A 66 0.22 0.37 12.13
CA ARG A 66 0.63 -1.05 12.00
C ARG A 66 0.47 -1.57 10.57
N GLU A 67 -0.63 -1.26 9.90
CA GLU A 67 -0.88 -1.72 8.54
C GLU A 67 0.04 -1.02 7.51
N ILE A 68 0.43 0.23 7.78
CA ILE A 68 1.47 0.93 6.99
C ILE A 68 2.83 0.25 7.17
N GLU A 69 3.24 -0.05 8.40
CA GLU A 69 4.50 -0.74 8.65
C GLU A 69 4.53 -2.12 7.98
N LYS A 70 3.42 -2.86 8.05
CA LYS A 70 3.27 -4.13 7.36
C LYS A 70 3.39 -3.98 5.84
N HIS A 71 2.73 -2.98 5.25
CA HIS A 71 2.86 -2.69 3.82
C HIS A 71 4.31 -2.41 3.42
N ARG A 72 5.05 -1.63 4.23
CA ARG A 72 6.47 -1.35 3.98
C ARG A 72 7.34 -2.61 4.02
N ARG A 73 7.08 -3.52 4.96
CA ARG A 73 7.80 -4.81 5.03
C ARG A 73 7.54 -5.66 3.79
N LEU A 74 6.27 -5.86 3.44
CA LEU A 74 5.89 -6.62 2.24
C LEU A 74 6.52 -6.06 0.98
N ARG A 75 6.59 -4.73 0.85
CA ARG A 75 7.26 -4.07 -0.27
C ARG A 75 8.77 -4.35 -0.28
N ASN A 76 9.43 -4.31 0.87
CA ASN A 76 10.86 -4.63 0.95
C ASN A 76 11.12 -6.09 0.59
N ASP A 77 10.27 -7.02 1.06
CA ASP A 77 10.38 -8.45 0.72
C ASP A 77 10.20 -8.67 -0.79
N ALA A 78 9.22 -7.98 -1.40
CA ALA A 78 9.01 -8.04 -2.85
C ALA A 78 10.22 -7.52 -3.64
N VAL A 79 10.86 -6.44 -3.19
CA VAL A 79 12.10 -5.92 -3.81
C VAL A 79 13.26 -6.91 -3.68
N MET A 80 13.39 -7.61 -2.55
CA MET A 80 14.40 -8.67 -2.41
C MET A 80 14.14 -9.84 -3.36
N LEU A 81 12.88 -10.22 -3.54
CA LEU A 81 12.48 -11.29 -4.46
C LEU A 81 12.67 -10.90 -5.93
N GLU A 82 12.43 -9.64 -6.28
CA GLU A 82 12.75 -9.10 -7.61
C GLU A 82 14.25 -9.23 -7.90
N ALA A 83 15.10 -8.82 -6.97
CA ALA A 83 16.55 -8.97 -7.11
C ALA A 83 16.99 -10.45 -7.20
N LYS A 84 16.30 -11.36 -6.50
CA LYS A 84 16.54 -12.80 -6.60
C LYS A 84 16.15 -13.35 -7.98
N LEU A 85 15.02 -12.90 -8.52
CA LEU A 85 14.56 -13.26 -9.86
C LEU A 85 15.55 -12.78 -10.92
N ASP A 86 16.03 -11.55 -10.83
CA ASP A 86 17.03 -10.98 -11.75
C ASP A 86 18.39 -11.72 -11.69
N ALA A 87 18.71 -12.32 -10.54
CA ALA A 87 19.94 -13.07 -10.33
C ALA A 87 19.85 -14.57 -10.67
N ALA A 88 18.66 -15.08 -11.00
CA ALA A 88 18.47 -16.50 -11.30
C ALA A 88 19.22 -16.89 -12.59
N ALA A 89 20.01 -17.96 -12.53
CA ALA A 89 20.87 -18.40 -13.64
C ALA A 89 20.31 -19.59 -14.42
N ASP A 90 19.36 -20.33 -13.84
CA ASP A 90 18.73 -21.49 -14.46
C ASP A 90 17.19 -21.37 -14.46
N SER A 91 16.56 -22.16 -15.34
CA SER A 91 15.11 -22.09 -15.58
C SER A 91 14.26 -22.55 -14.39
N GLU A 92 14.81 -23.39 -13.50
CA GLU A 92 14.07 -23.88 -12.34
C GLU A 92 14.04 -22.83 -11.24
N SER A 93 15.21 -22.25 -10.91
CA SER A 93 15.36 -21.13 -9.99
C SER A 93 14.60 -19.89 -10.47
N GLU A 94 14.58 -19.61 -11.78
CA GLU A 94 13.82 -18.49 -12.34
C GLU A 94 12.32 -18.70 -12.11
N ARG A 95 11.81 -19.92 -12.36
CA ARG A 95 10.40 -20.24 -12.16
C ARG A 95 9.98 -20.12 -10.70
N GLU A 96 10.78 -20.64 -9.78
CA GLU A 96 10.53 -20.53 -8.34
C GLU A 96 10.56 -19.06 -7.88
N ALA A 97 11.61 -18.31 -8.24
CA ALA A 97 11.73 -16.89 -7.90
C ALA A 97 10.58 -16.06 -8.48
N SER A 98 10.11 -16.39 -9.69
CA SER A 98 8.96 -15.75 -10.33
C SER A 98 7.67 -16.00 -9.55
N GLN A 99 7.43 -17.24 -9.11
CA GLN A 99 6.27 -17.59 -8.30
C GLN A 99 6.28 -16.86 -6.94
N ASP A 100 7.43 -16.87 -6.25
CA ASP A 100 7.61 -16.15 -4.99
C ASP A 100 7.35 -14.64 -5.16
N TYR A 101 7.90 -14.05 -6.21
CA TYR A 101 7.75 -12.64 -6.53
C TYR A 101 6.28 -12.27 -6.81
N ILE A 102 5.57 -13.05 -7.62
CA ILE A 102 4.15 -12.83 -7.91
C ILE A 102 3.33 -12.89 -6.61
N GLN A 103 3.58 -13.88 -5.76
CA GLN A 103 2.87 -14.01 -4.48
C GLN A 103 3.13 -12.81 -3.56
N ALA A 104 4.37 -12.30 -3.52
CA ALA A 104 4.71 -11.11 -2.78
C ALA A 104 4.02 -9.86 -3.32
N MET A 105 3.97 -9.69 -4.65
CA MET A 105 3.28 -8.56 -5.28
C MET A 105 1.77 -8.59 -5.04
N ILE A 106 1.13 -9.77 -5.07
CA ILE A 106 -0.28 -9.92 -4.67
C ILE A 106 -0.47 -9.45 -3.22
N ALA A 107 0.40 -9.86 -2.30
CA ALA A 107 0.32 -9.44 -0.90
C ALA A 107 0.52 -7.92 -0.73
N VAL A 108 1.48 -7.31 -1.44
CA VAL A 108 1.70 -5.86 -1.44
C VAL A 108 0.44 -5.12 -1.89
N HIS A 109 -0.20 -5.55 -2.98
CA HIS A 109 -1.39 -4.90 -3.52
C HIS A 109 -2.64 -5.12 -2.65
N ALA A 110 -2.85 -6.32 -2.13
CA ALA A 110 -3.94 -6.59 -1.18
C ALA A 110 -3.80 -5.71 0.07
N GLN A 111 -2.58 -5.61 0.61
CA GLN A 111 -2.30 -4.75 1.76
C GLN A 111 -2.45 -3.26 1.42
N GLN A 112 -2.12 -2.84 0.19
CA GLN A 112 -2.31 -1.46 -0.26
C GLN A 112 -3.80 -1.05 -0.25
N THR A 113 -4.69 -1.95 -0.68
CA THR A 113 -6.14 -1.73 -0.61
C THR A 113 -6.61 -1.53 0.84
N VAL A 114 -6.06 -2.31 1.79
CA VAL A 114 -6.34 -2.17 3.23
C VAL A 114 -5.88 -0.80 3.74
N VAL A 115 -4.61 -0.44 3.51
CA VAL A 115 -4.05 0.86 3.95
C VAL A 115 -4.82 2.03 3.37
N SER A 116 -5.15 1.97 2.08
CA SER A 116 -5.92 3.02 1.40
C SER A 116 -7.32 3.19 2.00
N THR A 117 -8.01 2.09 2.31
CA THR A 117 -9.32 2.13 2.96
C THR A 117 -9.22 2.67 4.40
N LEU A 118 -8.20 2.29 5.16
CA LEU A 118 -8.01 2.78 6.53
C LEU A 118 -7.69 4.27 6.57
N LEU A 119 -6.90 4.77 5.63
CA LEU A 119 -6.60 6.20 5.51
C LEU A 119 -7.83 7.01 5.09
N ASP A 120 -8.73 6.45 4.29
CA ASP A 120 -10.01 7.08 3.97
C ASP A 120 -10.89 7.22 5.21
N ILE A 121 -10.94 6.17 6.05
CA ILE A 121 -11.70 6.17 7.30
C ILE A 121 -11.09 7.17 8.30
N LEU A 122 -9.77 7.17 8.47
CA LEU A 122 -9.08 8.06 9.40
C LEU A 122 -9.14 9.53 8.96
N GLY A 123 -9.15 9.78 7.65
CA GLY A 123 -9.26 11.13 7.10
C GLY A 123 -7.98 11.98 7.22
N TYR A 124 -6.85 11.41 7.64
CA TYR A 124 -5.51 12.01 7.60
C TYR A 124 -4.44 10.90 7.59
N ILE A 125 -3.17 11.27 7.40
CA ILE A 125 -2.04 10.33 7.51
C ILE A 125 -1.43 10.52 8.89
N PRO A 126 -1.33 9.45 9.71
CA PRO A 126 -0.78 9.57 11.04
C PRO A 126 0.74 9.72 11.03
N ASP A 127 1.27 10.28 12.11
CA ASP A 127 2.71 10.39 12.29
C ASP A 127 3.32 8.99 12.45
N MET A 128 4.13 8.60 11.48
CA MET A 128 4.79 7.30 11.53
C MET A 128 5.95 7.35 12.55
N PRO A 129 6.11 6.31 13.40
CA PRO A 129 7.25 6.21 14.28
C PRO A 129 8.52 6.32 13.44
N ARG A 130 9.34 7.34 13.74
CA ARG A 130 10.65 7.49 13.12
C ARG A 130 11.42 6.22 13.45
N SER A 131 11.80 5.45 12.43
CA SER A 131 12.70 4.32 12.59
C SER A 131 13.93 4.87 13.31
N LYS A 132 14.11 4.50 14.58
CA LYS A 132 15.31 4.86 15.33
C LYS A 132 16.45 4.16 14.61
N GLY A 133 17.23 4.91 13.84
CA GLY A 133 18.49 4.41 13.29
C GLY A 133 19.33 3.89 14.45
N HIS A 134 19.67 2.61 14.39
CA HIS A 134 20.76 2.03 15.17
C HIS A 134 22.03 2.12 14.35
#